data_AF-A0A2S7K3J7-F1
#
_entry.id   AF-A0A2S7K3J7-F1
#
_cell.length_a   1.000
_cell.length_b   1.000
_cell.length_c   1.000
_cell.angle_alpha   90.00
_cell.angle_beta   90.00
_cell.angle_gamma   90.00
#
_symmetry.space_group_name_H-M   'P 1'
#
loop_
_entity.id
_entity.type
_entity.pdbx_description
1 polymer ?
#
loop_
_entity_poly.entity_id
_entity_poly.type
_entity_poly.pdbx_seq_one_letter_code
_entity_poly.pdbx_strand_id
1 'polypeptide(L)'
;MTLFALLLSMALQTPDPYAAPPVLGEKSACTCPAYNDSDVTITGFVIDAEVILGADRHSVEDRMATIFDVTQSSDLEISGRTRVWHNVSEDNCGVTFDYGKKYSVPARYDENGDLETDSCLMGW
;
A
#
# COMPACT_ATOMS: atom_id res chain seq x y z
N MET A 1 -20.03 -71.27 0.53
CA MET A 1 -21.00 -70.15 0.67
C MET A 1 -20.21 -68.87 0.79
N THR A 2 -20.33 -68.05 -0.25
CA THR A 2 -19.72 -66.74 -0.46
C THR A 2 -20.28 -65.72 0.54
N LEU A 3 -19.43 -64.92 1.18
CA LEU A 3 -19.84 -63.61 1.70
C LEU A 3 -18.88 -62.53 1.19
N PHE A 4 -19.50 -61.60 0.50
CA PHE A 4 -19.02 -60.39 -0.15
C PHE A 4 -19.12 -59.22 0.86
N ALA A 5 -18.44 -58.10 0.57
CA ALA A 5 -18.59 -56.73 1.13
C ALA A 5 -17.43 -56.27 2.03
N LEU A 6 -16.92 -55.04 1.95
CA LEU A 6 -17.10 -53.91 1.03
C LEU A 6 -15.90 -52.99 1.35
N LEU A 7 -14.97 -52.80 0.42
CA LEU A 7 -13.85 -51.88 0.60
C LEU A 7 -14.34 -50.45 0.34
N LEU A 8 -14.38 -49.64 1.40
CA LEU A 8 -14.76 -48.24 1.37
C LEU A 8 -13.58 -47.42 0.81
N SER A 9 -13.61 -47.10 -0.48
CA SER A 9 -12.62 -46.22 -1.11
C SER A 9 -12.88 -44.78 -0.68
N MET A 10 -12.07 -44.25 0.23
CA MET A 10 -12.00 -42.81 0.47
C MET A 10 -11.41 -42.14 -0.78
N ALA A 11 -12.25 -41.43 -1.53
CA ALA A 11 -11.80 -40.53 -2.57
C ALA A 11 -11.12 -39.32 -1.90
N LEU A 12 -9.79 -39.27 -1.92
CA LEU A 12 -9.05 -38.03 -1.68
C LEU A 12 -9.41 -37.06 -2.81
N GLN A 13 -10.23 -36.04 -2.52
CA GLN A 13 -10.35 -34.88 -3.40
C GLN A 13 -9.02 -34.13 -3.33
N THR A 14 -8.20 -34.25 -4.37
CA THR A 14 -7.00 -33.43 -4.52
C THR A 14 -7.42 -31.97 -4.69
N PRO A 15 -6.81 -31.02 -3.96
CA PRO A 15 -7.09 -29.61 -4.17
C PRO A 15 -6.81 -29.26 -5.64
N ASP A 16 -7.77 -28.59 -6.28
CA ASP A 16 -7.64 -28.17 -7.68
C ASP A 16 -6.46 -27.19 -7.79
N PRO A 17 -5.38 -27.55 -8.51
CA PRO A 17 -4.22 -26.67 -8.68
C PRO A 17 -4.55 -25.39 -9.48
N TYR A 18 -5.76 -25.30 -10.04
CA TYR A 18 -6.28 -24.15 -10.77
C TYR A 18 -7.44 -23.45 -10.06
N ALA A 19 -7.71 -23.78 -8.79
CA ALA A 19 -8.66 -23.01 -7.99
C ALA A 19 -8.21 -21.54 -7.98
N ALA A 20 -9.14 -20.64 -8.31
CA ALA A 20 -8.90 -19.21 -8.18
C ALA A 20 -8.43 -18.91 -6.75
N PRO A 21 -7.38 -18.09 -6.55
CA PRO A 21 -6.95 -17.71 -5.22
C PRO A 21 -8.14 -17.17 -4.42
N PRO A 22 -8.28 -17.50 -3.13
CA PRO A 22 -9.30 -16.89 -2.30
C PRO A 22 -9.14 -15.38 -2.39
N VAL A 23 -10.21 -14.68 -2.77
CA VAL A 23 -10.26 -13.23 -2.71
C VAL A 23 -10.19 -12.88 -1.23
N LEU A 24 -9.03 -12.39 -0.79
CA LEU A 24 -8.86 -11.82 0.54
C LEU A 24 -9.70 -10.54 0.58
N GLY A 25 -10.95 -10.69 1.01
CA GLY A 25 -11.81 -9.56 1.29
C GLY A 25 -11.69 -9.20 2.75
N GLU A 26 -10.85 -8.22 3.06
CA GLU A 26 -11.11 -7.32 4.17
C GLU A 26 -11.08 -5.90 3.61
N LYS A 27 -12.22 -5.22 3.70
CA LYS A 27 -12.27 -3.78 3.43
C LYS A 27 -11.35 -3.15 4.46
N SER A 28 -10.33 -2.42 4.01
CA SER A 28 -9.50 -1.60 4.90
C SER A 28 -10.42 -0.85 5.87
N ALA A 29 -10.14 -0.88 7.17
CA ALA A 29 -10.90 -0.13 8.16
C ALA A 29 -10.79 1.40 7.96
N CYS A 30 -9.87 1.83 7.08
CA CYS A 30 -9.72 3.21 6.65
C CYS A 30 -11.07 3.84 6.28
N THR A 31 -11.45 4.86 7.04
CA THR A 31 -12.62 5.70 6.77
C THR A 31 -12.12 7.08 6.38
N CYS A 32 -12.29 7.42 5.11
CA CYS A 32 -11.86 8.70 4.60
C CYS A 32 -12.81 9.82 5.05
N PRO A 33 -12.28 11.00 5.45
CA PRO A 33 -13.10 12.18 5.66
C PRO A 33 -13.88 12.54 4.39
N ALA A 34 -15.00 13.26 4.55
CA ALA A 34 -15.80 13.72 3.43
C ALA A 34 -15.07 14.74 2.52
N TYR A 35 -14.02 15.40 3.05
CA TYR A 35 -13.18 16.34 2.34
C TYR A 35 -11.73 15.86 2.41
N ASN A 36 -11.17 15.48 1.26
CA ASN A 36 -9.77 15.05 1.10
C ASN A 36 -9.16 15.81 -0.07
N ASP A 37 -9.09 17.12 0.07
CA ASP A 37 -8.45 17.96 -0.94
C ASP A 37 -6.93 17.87 -0.77
N SER A 38 -6.22 17.74 -1.89
CA SER A 38 -4.76 17.83 -1.93
C SER A 38 -4.33 19.27 -2.16
N ASP A 39 -3.27 19.69 -1.48
CA ASP A 39 -2.65 21.01 -1.73
C ASP A 39 -1.85 21.00 -3.03
N VAL A 40 -1.22 19.86 -3.35
CA VAL A 40 -0.34 19.71 -4.50
C VAL A 40 -0.50 18.32 -5.13
N THR A 41 -0.23 18.21 -6.42
CA THR A 41 0.01 16.93 -7.09
C THR A 41 1.41 16.92 -7.66
N ILE A 42 2.21 15.93 -7.25
CA ILE A 42 3.54 15.69 -7.80
C ILE A 42 3.51 14.51 -8.78
N THR A 43 4.41 14.49 -9.75
CA THR A 43 4.58 13.37 -10.67
C THR A 43 6.05 13.05 -10.85
N GLY A 44 6.44 11.82 -10.51
CA GLY A 44 7.84 11.42 -10.44
C GLY A 44 8.05 9.91 -10.33
N PHE A 45 9.31 9.49 -10.36
CA PHE A 45 9.71 8.09 -10.18
C PHE A 45 10.06 7.82 -8.73
N VAL A 46 9.68 6.67 -8.20
CA VAL A 46 10.15 6.22 -6.89
C VAL A 46 11.62 5.83 -7.00
N ILE A 47 12.49 6.50 -6.26
CA ILE A 47 13.95 6.30 -6.32
C ILE A 47 14.56 5.85 -5.00
N ASP A 48 13.84 5.97 -3.88
CA ASP A 48 14.32 5.55 -2.56
C ASP A 48 13.17 5.55 -1.54
N ALA A 49 13.45 5.09 -0.32
CA ALA A 49 12.53 5.17 0.81
C ALA A 49 13.29 5.45 2.12
N GLU A 50 12.64 6.18 3.02
CA GLU A 50 13.10 6.43 4.38
C GLU A 50 12.19 5.70 5.36
N VAL A 51 12.74 4.72 6.09
CA VAL A 51 12.01 3.92 7.07
C VAL A 51 12.41 4.34 8.49
N ILE A 52 11.44 4.34 9.40
CA ILE A 52 11.67 4.59 10.82
C ILE A 52 11.72 3.24 11.54
N LEU A 53 12.80 2.99 12.27
CA LEU A 53 12.90 1.81 13.12
C LEU A 53 12.20 2.07 14.45
N GLY A 54 11.47 1.07 14.94
CA GLY A 54 10.85 1.11 16.24
C GLY A 54 11.87 1.12 17.39
N ALA A 55 11.37 1.33 18.61
CA ALA A 55 12.21 1.42 19.81
C ALA A 55 13.07 0.17 20.06
N ASP A 56 12.62 -1.00 19.59
CA ASP A 56 13.35 -2.27 19.67
C ASP A 56 14.47 -2.42 18.62
N ARG A 57 14.58 -1.47 17.69
CA ARG A 57 15.53 -1.42 16.56
C ARG A 57 15.45 -2.61 15.60
N HIS A 58 14.35 -3.37 15.64
CA HIS A 58 14.11 -4.52 14.79
C HIS A 58 12.82 -4.37 13.98
N SER A 59 11.79 -3.79 14.60
CA SER A 59 10.53 -3.46 13.94
C SER A 59 10.66 -2.19 13.09
N VAL A 60 9.81 -2.11 12.08
CA VAL A 60 9.62 -0.91 11.25
C VAL A 60 8.32 -0.26 11.69
N GLU A 61 8.36 1.05 11.96
CA GLU A 61 7.17 1.84 12.25
C GLU A 61 6.26 1.93 11.02
N ASP A 62 4.97 2.11 11.23
CA ASP A 62 3.99 2.22 10.13
C ASP A 62 4.25 3.45 9.23
N ARG A 63 4.74 4.53 9.85
CA ARG A 63 5.06 5.77 9.15
C ARG A 63 6.42 5.67 8.48
N MET A 64 6.46 5.93 7.18
CA MET A 64 7.67 6.03 6.38
C MET A 64 7.55 7.14 5.35
N ALA A 65 8.64 7.41 4.63
CA ALA A 65 8.57 8.26 3.46
C ALA A 65 9.04 7.55 2.20
N THR A 66 8.34 7.80 1.10
CA THR A 66 8.81 7.45 -0.23
C THR A 66 9.48 8.68 -0.85
N ILE A 67 10.64 8.45 -1.47
CA ILE A 67 11.42 9.51 -2.11
C ILE A 67 11.21 9.40 -3.62
N PHE A 68 10.69 10.48 -4.19
CA PHE A 68 10.42 10.62 -5.60
C PHE A 68 11.49 11.48 -6.28
N ASP A 69 11.89 11.12 -7.49
CA ASP A 69 12.50 12.06 -8.45
C ASP A 69 11.36 12.75 -9.21
N VAL A 70 10.98 13.93 -8.72
CA VAL A 70 9.84 14.72 -9.20
C VAL A 70 10.20 15.40 -10.51
N THR A 71 9.46 15.03 -11.55
CA THR A 71 9.61 15.55 -12.91
C THR A 71 8.60 16.64 -13.24
N GLN A 72 7.44 16.65 -12.56
CA GLN A 72 6.36 17.64 -12.72
C GLN A 72 5.65 17.82 -11.38
N SER A 73 5.15 19.01 -11.11
CA SER A 73 4.38 19.34 -9.91
C SER A 73 3.41 20.49 -10.21
N SER A 74 2.26 20.51 -9.53
CA SER A 74 1.35 21.68 -9.56
C SER A 74 1.91 22.86 -8.76
N ASP A 75 2.84 22.60 -7.83
CA ASP A 75 3.65 23.60 -7.15
C ASP A 75 5.04 23.65 -7.79
N LEU A 76 5.41 24.80 -8.36
CA LEU A 76 6.64 25.00 -9.12
C LEU A 76 7.90 24.96 -8.26
N GLU A 77 7.79 25.07 -6.94
CA GLU A 77 8.94 24.99 -6.03
C GLU A 77 9.38 23.54 -5.77
N ILE A 78 8.51 22.57 -6.07
CA ILE A 78 8.79 21.14 -5.85
C ILE A 78 9.39 20.51 -7.12
N SER A 79 10.65 20.07 -7.02
CA SER A 79 11.34 19.38 -8.12
C SER A 79 12.46 18.48 -7.62
N GLY A 80 12.86 17.50 -8.44
CA GLY A 80 13.96 16.59 -8.12
C GLY A 80 13.64 15.68 -6.95
N ARG A 81 14.64 15.38 -6.11
CA ARG A 81 14.51 14.44 -4.99
C ARG A 81 13.60 15.02 -3.89
N THR A 82 12.36 14.56 -3.85
CA THR A 82 11.33 15.02 -2.91
C THR A 82 10.84 13.88 -2.03
N ARG A 83 10.75 14.14 -0.73
CA ARG A 83 10.21 13.20 0.26
C ARG A 83 8.69 13.37 0.36
N VAL A 84 7.96 12.25 0.39
CA VAL A 84 6.52 12.23 0.71
C VAL A 84 6.28 11.18 1.79
N TRP A 85 5.77 11.61 2.93
CA TRP A 85 5.41 10.76 4.06
C TRP A 85 4.08 10.06 3.84
N HIS A 86 3.95 8.84 4.36
CA HIS A 86 2.71 8.09 4.38
C HIS A 86 2.78 6.96 5.42
N ASN A 87 1.62 6.43 5.77
CA ASN A 87 1.53 5.13 6.45
C ASN A 87 1.59 4.00 5.41
N VAL A 88 1.91 2.79 5.86
CA VAL A 88 1.94 1.59 5.00
C VAL A 88 0.74 0.68 5.28
N SER A 89 0.28 0.65 6.52
CA SER A 89 -0.84 -0.16 6.98
C SER A 89 -2.16 0.31 6.38
N GLU A 90 -2.90 -0.62 5.80
CA GLU A 90 -4.24 -0.38 5.25
C GLU A 90 -5.23 0.13 6.32
N ASP A 91 -5.05 -0.28 7.58
CA ASP A 91 -5.88 0.18 8.71
C ASP A 91 -5.75 1.68 8.97
N ASN A 92 -4.61 2.28 8.58
CA ASN A 92 -4.30 3.69 8.77
C ASN A 92 -4.32 4.47 7.43
N CYS A 93 -5.10 4.00 6.46
CA CYS A 93 -5.20 4.59 5.13
C CYS A 93 -3.84 4.62 4.40
N GLY A 94 -3.00 3.63 4.67
CA GLY A 94 -1.66 3.54 4.12
C GLY A 94 -1.64 3.31 2.61
N VAL A 95 -0.53 3.68 2.00
CA VAL A 95 -0.24 3.46 0.59
C VAL A 95 1.14 2.88 0.43
N THR A 96 1.35 2.15 -0.66
CA THR A 96 2.66 1.60 -1.03
C THR A 96 3.00 2.00 -2.45
N PHE A 97 4.29 2.18 -2.70
CA PHE A 97 4.81 2.57 -4.00
C PHE A 97 5.90 1.61 -4.44
N ASP A 98 5.81 1.15 -5.68
CA ASP A 98 6.82 0.24 -6.23
C ASP A 98 8.05 1.02 -6.69
N TYR A 99 9.23 0.57 -6.25
CA TYR A 99 10.50 1.15 -6.64
C TYR A 99 10.67 1.20 -8.17
N GLY A 100 11.14 2.35 -8.69
CA GLY A 100 11.35 2.58 -10.11
C GLY A 100 10.09 2.85 -10.94
N LYS A 101 8.89 2.78 -10.34
CA LYS A 101 7.64 3.16 -11.03
C LYS A 101 7.38 4.65 -10.95
N LYS A 102 6.70 5.16 -11.98
CA LYS A 102 6.22 6.54 -12.05
C LYS A 102 4.81 6.64 -11.49
N TYR A 103 4.57 7.63 -10.63
CA TYR A 103 3.26 7.91 -10.05
C TYR A 103 2.91 9.39 -10.21
N SER A 104 1.60 9.68 -10.18
CA SER A 104 1.05 11.00 -9.89
C SER A 104 0.46 10.93 -8.49
N VAL A 105 0.99 11.71 -7.57
CA VAL A 105 0.70 11.61 -6.13
C VAL A 105 0.10 12.93 -5.65
N PRO A 106 -1.21 12.99 -5.37
CA PRO A 106 -1.81 14.04 -4.55
C PRO A 106 -1.21 14.01 -3.15
N ALA A 107 -0.80 15.17 -2.65
CA ALA A 107 -0.23 15.35 -1.33
C ALA A 107 -0.74 16.63 -0.67
N ARG A 108 -0.65 16.67 0.66
CA ARG A 108 -0.92 17.85 1.50
C ARG A 108 0.31 18.20 2.31
N TYR A 109 0.42 19.47 2.72
CA TYR A 109 1.44 19.89 3.65
C TYR A 109 1.01 19.61 5.09
N ASP A 110 1.92 19.08 5.91
CA ASP A 110 1.73 18.99 7.35
C ASP A 110 2.06 20.33 8.05
N GLU A 111 1.94 20.37 9.36
CA GLU A 111 2.27 21.56 10.18
C GLU A 111 3.75 21.98 10.12
N ASN A 112 4.63 21.09 9.69
CA ASN A 112 6.07 21.33 9.52
C ASN A 112 6.45 21.69 8.08
N GLY A 113 5.49 21.68 7.15
CA GLY A 113 5.73 21.91 5.72
C GLY A 113 6.24 20.69 4.98
N ASP A 114 6.19 19.50 5.58
CA ASP A 114 6.49 18.24 4.90
C ASP A 114 5.29 17.78 4.06
N LEU A 115 5.55 17.08 2.96
CA LEU A 115 4.50 16.50 2.12
C LEU A 115 4.04 15.15 2.67
N GLU A 116 2.72 14.96 2.73
CA GLU A 116 2.09 13.71 3.12
C GLU A 116 1.05 13.24 2.09
N THR A 117 0.91 11.93 1.94
CA THR A 117 -0.13 11.28 1.14
C THR A 117 -0.73 10.08 1.86
N ASP A 118 -1.94 9.69 1.46
CA ASP A 118 -2.67 8.55 2.01
C ASP A 118 -3.66 7.99 0.95
N SER A 119 -4.30 6.86 1.24
CA SER A 119 -5.23 6.22 0.32
C SER A 119 -6.47 7.09 0.03
N CYS A 120 -6.85 7.95 0.97
CA CYS A 120 -7.97 8.86 0.83
C CYS A 120 -7.73 9.98 -0.18
N LEU A 121 -6.49 10.49 -0.24
CA LEU A 121 -6.04 11.44 -1.25
C LEU A 121 -5.85 10.75 -2.61
N MET A 122 -5.34 9.52 -2.62
CA MET A 122 -5.12 8.76 -3.85
C MET A 122 -6.42 8.30 -4.53
N GLY A 123 -7.52 8.19 -3.77
CA GLY A 123 -8.86 7.89 -4.30
C GLY A 123 -9.02 6.46 -4.84
N TRP A 124 -8.38 5.48 -4.19
CA TRP A 124 -8.42 4.06 -4.55
C TRP A 124 -9.65 3.32 -4.02
#